data_AF-A0A1H5VNC4-F1
#
_entry.id   AF-A0A1H5VNC4-F1
#
_cell.length_a   1.000
_cell.length_b   1.000
_cell.length_c   1.000
_cell.angle_alpha   90.00
_cell.angle_beta   90.00
_cell.angle_gamma   90.00
#
_symmetry.space_group_name_H-M   'P 1'
#
loop_
_entity.id
_entity.type
_entity.pdbx_description
1 polymer ?
#
loop_
_entity_poly.entity_id
_entity_poly.type
_entity_poly.pdbx_seq_one_letter_code
_entity_poly.pdbx_strand_id
1 'polypeptide(L)'
;MKRHNSVYFLFLCNDWTSLCLIWNDMTPSLIDDADVQQAFATHLRRLRKQAKLSRDALAARSGVPASTIKKFELTGQISFRQLLFLWQSLDDLRRLYALTRHSLSEAELPSSIDEVLSDDL
;
A
#
# COMPACT_ATOMS: atom_id res chain seq x y z
N MET A 1 -43.03 15.61 -3.30
CA MET A 1 -43.20 14.83 -4.54
C MET A 1 -43.15 15.78 -5.74
N LYS A 2 -42.06 15.72 -6.52
CA LYS A 2 -41.87 16.06 -7.95
C LYS A 2 -40.45 16.60 -8.15
N ARG A 3 -39.61 15.70 -8.65
CA ARG A 3 -38.25 15.96 -9.16
C ARG A 3 -38.37 16.84 -10.41
N HIS A 4 -37.49 17.83 -10.56
CA HIS A 4 -37.21 18.42 -11.86
C HIS A 4 -35.71 18.32 -12.14
N ASN A 5 -35.39 17.43 -13.07
CA ASN A 5 -34.18 17.45 -13.88
C ASN A 5 -34.21 18.69 -14.77
N SER A 6 -33.08 19.40 -14.87
CA SER A 6 -32.79 20.23 -16.03
C SER A 6 -31.32 20.02 -16.40
N VAL A 7 -31.11 18.98 -17.20
CA VAL A 7 -29.91 18.82 -18.04
C VAL A 7 -30.07 19.84 -19.16
N TYR A 8 -29.19 20.81 -19.31
CA TYR A 8 -28.72 21.34 -20.61
C TYR A 8 -27.51 22.27 -20.39
N PHE A 9 -26.30 21.72 -20.51
CA PHE A 9 -25.20 22.41 -21.17
C PHE A 9 -24.34 21.36 -21.88
N LEU A 10 -24.66 21.12 -23.15
CA LEU A 10 -23.81 20.39 -24.09
C LEU A 10 -23.15 21.43 -25.01
N PHE A 11 -22.10 20.95 -25.70
CA PHE A 11 -21.24 21.57 -26.72
C PHE A 11 -19.95 22.19 -26.14
N LEU A 12 -18.73 21.78 -26.48
CA LEU A 12 -18.19 20.86 -27.50
C LEU A 12 -16.76 20.49 -27.06
N CYS A 13 -16.45 19.20 -26.91
CA CYS A 13 -15.09 18.72 -27.16
C CYS A 13 -15.18 17.26 -27.58
N ASN A 14 -14.91 16.99 -28.87
CA ASN A 14 -14.82 15.64 -29.41
C ASN A 14 -13.49 15.00 -28.97
N ASP A 15 -13.38 14.70 -27.68
CA ASP A 15 -12.26 13.91 -27.19
C ASP A 15 -12.80 12.83 -26.24
N TRP A 16 -12.91 11.61 -26.78
CA TRP A 16 -13.35 10.42 -26.03
C TRP A 16 -12.35 10.00 -24.94
N THR A 17 -11.27 10.73 -24.71
CA THR A 17 -10.34 10.48 -23.60
C THR A 17 -10.77 11.12 -22.28
N SER A 18 -11.59 12.18 -22.29
CA SER A 18 -11.98 12.89 -21.06
C SER A 18 -13.15 12.23 -20.28
N LEU A 19 -13.93 11.34 -20.90
CA LEU A 19 -14.95 10.56 -20.18
C LEU A 19 -14.36 9.38 -19.38
N CYS A 20 -13.12 8.97 -19.67
CA CYS A 20 -12.47 7.85 -19.00
C CYS A 20 -12.04 8.19 -17.55
N LEU A 21 -11.77 9.47 -17.26
CA LEU A 21 -11.26 9.90 -15.95
C LEU A 21 -12.36 10.18 -14.90
N ILE A 22 -13.62 10.34 -15.32
CA ILE A 22 -14.74 10.60 -14.40
C ILE A 22 -15.51 9.29 -14.07
N TRP A 23 -15.29 8.21 -14.82
CA TRP A 23 -15.95 6.91 -14.60
C TRP A 23 -15.15 5.90 -13.77
N ASN A 24 -13.91 6.20 -13.40
CA ASN A 24 -13.08 5.28 -12.61
C ASN A 24 -13.15 5.55 -11.09
N ASP A 25 -13.98 6.49 -10.65
CA ASP A 25 -14.03 6.98 -9.25
C ASP A 25 -15.17 6.37 -8.41
N MET A 26 -15.84 5.31 -8.91
CA MET A 26 -16.97 4.72 -8.17
C MET A 26 -17.09 3.19 -8.29
N THR A 27 -15.95 2.51 -8.33
CA THR A 27 -15.85 1.10 -7.95
C THR A 27 -14.91 1.01 -6.76
N PRO A 28 -15.30 0.45 -5.61
CA PRO A 28 -14.35 0.18 -4.54
C PRO A 28 -13.28 -0.76 -5.10
N SER A 29 -12.08 -0.25 -5.41
CA SER A 29 -11.00 -1.08 -5.90
C SER A 29 -10.56 -1.95 -4.73
N LEU A 30 -10.84 -3.25 -4.81
CA LEU A 30 -10.30 -4.20 -3.85
C LEU A 30 -8.79 -4.23 -4.06
N ILE A 31 -8.03 -3.94 -3.01
CA ILE A 31 -6.56 -4.08 -3.04
C ILE A 31 -6.24 -5.54 -3.34
N ASP A 32 -5.49 -5.79 -4.41
CA ASP A 32 -5.04 -7.13 -4.78
C ASP A 32 -3.55 -7.37 -4.43
N ASP A 33 -3.03 -8.55 -4.78
CA ASP A 33 -1.64 -8.87 -4.47
C ASP A 33 -0.63 -8.02 -5.24
N ALA A 34 -0.97 -7.58 -6.45
CA ALA A 34 -0.11 -6.75 -7.28
C ALA A 34 0.00 -5.33 -6.71
N ASP A 35 -1.10 -4.78 -6.20
CA ASP A 35 -1.12 -3.51 -5.49
C ASP A 35 -0.17 -3.53 -4.28
N VAL A 36 -0.26 -4.59 -3.48
CA VAL A 36 0.61 -4.77 -2.30
C VAL A 36 2.07 -4.89 -2.75
N GLN A 37 2.38 -5.76 -3.71
CA GLN A 37 3.75 -5.92 -4.23
C GLN A 37 4.34 -4.58 -4.71
N GLN A 38 3.56 -3.80 -5.46
CA GLN A 38 3.99 -2.52 -5.99
C GLN A 38 4.15 -1.46 -4.91
N ALA A 39 3.31 -1.48 -3.87
CA ALA A 39 3.43 -0.60 -2.70
C ALA A 39 4.76 -0.87 -1.96
N PHE A 40 5.09 -2.14 -1.71
CA PHE A 40 6.37 -2.53 -1.09
C PHE A 40 7.58 -2.11 -1.94
N ALA A 41 7.54 -2.33 -3.26
CA ALA A 41 8.60 -1.92 -4.18
C ALA A 41 8.80 -0.40 -4.19
N THR A 42 7.72 0.37 -4.26
CA THR A 42 7.75 1.83 -4.24
C THR A 42 8.32 2.34 -2.91
N HIS A 43 7.90 1.74 -1.80
CA HIS A 43 8.37 2.10 -0.46
C HIS A 43 9.89 1.89 -0.31
N LEU A 44 10.39 0.68 -0.61
CA LEU A 44 11.82 0.37 -0.48
C LEU A 44 12.68 1.14 -1.49
N ARG A 45 12.18 1.37 -2.72
CA ARG A 45 12.87 2.22 -3.70
C ARG A 45 13.05 3.65 -3.19
N ARG A 46 12.03 4.20 -2.54
CA ARG A 46 12.08 5.54 -1.92
C ARG A 46 13.14 5.59 -0.81
N LEU A 47 13.14 4.61 0.10
CA LEU A 47 14.13 4.53 1.18
C LEU A 47 15.56 4.41 0.63
N ARG A 48 15.80 3.56 -0.37
CA ARG A 48 17.11 3.44 -1.02
C ARG A 48 17.59 4.78 -1.58
N LYS A 49 16.73 5.50 -2.29
CA LYS A 49 17.05 6.81 -2.86
C LYS A 49 17.34 7.86 -1.78
N GLN A 50 16.58 7.85 -0.68
CA GLN A 50 16.82 8.74 0.47
C GLN A 50 18.18 8.46 1.12
N ALA A 51 18.57 7.18 1.20
CA ALA A 51 19.90 6.77 1.65
C ALA A 51 21.01 7.01 0.61
N LYS A 52 20.70 7.59 -0.56
CA LYS A 52 21.63 7.85 -1.68
C LYS A 52 22.37 6.60 -2.18
N LEU A 53 21.78 5.42 -2.02
CA LEU A 53 22.39 4.16 -2.47
C LEU A 53 22.03 3.88 -3.94
N SER A 54 23.04 3.53 -4.75
CA SER A 54 22.80 2.90 -6.05
C SER A 54 22.23 1.48 -5.86
N ARG A 55 21.79 0.84 -6.95
CA ARG A 55 21.37 -0.57 -6.87
C ARG A 55 22.55 -1.48 -6.55
N ASP A 56 23.73 -1.20 -7.09
CA ASP A 56 24.95 -1.97 -6.81
C ASP A 56 25.41 -1.80 -5.36
N ALA A 57 25.31 -0.58 -4.82
CA ALA A 57 25.63 -0.32 -3.41
C ALA A 57 24.65 -1.05 -2.46
N LEU A 58 23.35 -1.06 -2.78
CA LEU A 58 22.38 -1.85 -2.02
C LEU A 58 22.60 -3.35 -2.19
N ALA A 59 23.01 -3.81 -3.37
CA ALA A 59 23.32 -5.21 -3.61
C ALA A 59 24.48 -5.69 -2.74
N ALA A 60 25.56 -4.90 -2.67
CA ALA A 60 26.71 -5.18 -1.81
C ALA A 60 26.31 -5.24 -0.32
N ARG A 61 25.39 -4.36 0.11
CA ARG A 61 24.92 -4.31 1.51
C ARG A 61 23.97 -5.45 1.88
N SER A 62 23.04 -5.79 0.99
CA SER A 62 21.94 -6.74 1.26
C SER A 62 22.23 -8.17 0.82
N GLY A 63 23.23 -8.39 -0.04
CA GLY A 63 23.49 -9.66 -0.71
C GLY A 63 22.48 -10.01 -1.81
N VAL A 64 21.51 -9.14 -2.11
CA VAL A 64 20.55 -9.34 -3.20
C VAL A 64 21.12 -8.77 -4.51
N PRO A 65 21.19 -9.52 -5.61
CA PRO A 65 21.78 -9.03 -6.87
C PRO A 65 21.12 -7.74 -7.38
N ALA A 66 21.91 -6.82 -7.95
CA ALA A 66 21.42 -5.55 -8.47
C ALA A 66 20.37 -5.72 -9.59
N SER A 67 20.47 -6.78 -10.38
CA SER A 67 19.46 -7.16 -11.40
C SER A 67 18.12 -7.54 -10.76
N THR A 68 18.14 -8.29 -9.65
CA THR A 68 16.95 -8.61 -8.86
C THR A 68 16.34 -7.36 -8.23
N ILE A 69 17.16 -6.47 -7.66
CA ILE A 69 16.70 -5.17 -7.13
C ILE A 69 16.04 -4.35 -8.24
N LYS A 70 16.65 -4.28 -9.42
CA LYS A 70 16.08 -3.57 -10.58
C LYS A 70 14.73 -4.16 -10.98
N LYS A 71 14.62 -5.49 -11.09
CA LYS A 71 13.35 -6.16 -11.42
C LYS A 71 12.28 -5.81 -10.39
N PHE A 72 12.56 -6.04 -9.10
CA PHE A 72 11.64 -5.74 -8.00
C PHE A 72 11.15 -4.30 -8.03
N GLU A 73 12.05 -3.33 -8.17
CA GLU A 73 11.67 -1.91 -8.20
C GLU A 73 10.82 -1.49 -9.41
N LEU A 74 10.87 -2.27 -10.50
CA LEU A 74 10.11 -2.00 -11.73
C LEU A 74 8.79 -2.77 -11.78
N THR A 75 8.75 -3.98 -11.22
CA THR A 75 7.62 -4.91 -11.42
C THR A 75 6.92 -5.33 -10.13
N GLY A 76 7.40 -4.94 -8.95
CA GLY A 76 6.87 -5.39 -7.66
C GLY A 76 7.30 -6.82 -7.26
N GLN A 77 7.80 -7.62 -8.20
CA GLN A 77 8.02 -9.04 -8.02
C GLN A 77 9.40 -9.36 -7.42
N ILE A 78 9.40 -10.11 -6.32
CA ILE A 78 10.60 -10.63 -5.65
C ILE A 78 10.22 -11.84 -4.78
N SER A 79 11.19 -12.70 -4.43
CA SER A 79 10.96 -13.70 -3.39
C SER A 79 10.87 -13.07 -2.00
N PHE A 80 10.07 -13.66 -1.10
CA PHE A 80 9.90 -13.14 0.26
C PHE A 80 11.23 -13.04 1.03
N ARG A 81 12.10 -14.06 0.93
CA ARG A 81 13.43 -14.03 1.57
C ARG A 81 14.26 -12.81 1.14
N GLN A 82 14.29 -12.50 -0.15
CA GLN A 82 15.03 -11.35 -0.67
C GLN A 82 14.37 -10.04 -0.27
N LEU A 83 13.03 -9.97 -0.20
CA LEU A 83 12.33 -8.82 0.37
C LEU A 83 12.80 -8.54 1.80
N LEU A 84 12.89 -9.56 2.66
CA LEU A 84 13.37 -9.40 4.04
C LEU A 84 14.81 -8.86 4.09
N PHE A 85 15.70 -9.35 3.21
CA PHE A 85 17.07 -8.85 3.12
C PHE A 85 17.16 -7.39 2.66
N LEU A 86 16.32 -6.97 1.71
CA LEU A 86 16.23 -5.56 1.33
C LEU A 86 15.64 -4.71 2.45
N TRP A 87 14.60 -5.20 3.13
CA TRP A 87 13.94 -4.50 4.21
C TRP A 87 14.89 -4.21 5.36
N GLN A 88 15.55 -5.22 5.92
CA GLN A 88 16.52 -5.02 7.03
C GLN A 88 17.73 -4.14 6.64
N SER A 89 18.01 -4.01 5.34
CA SER A 89 19.07 -3.15 4.83
C SER A 89 18.63 -1.69 4.67
N LEU A 90 17.33 -1.40 4.64
CA LEU A 90 16.78 -0.06 4.36
C LEU A 90 15.90 0.48 5.48
N ASP A 91 15.35 -0.39 6.32
CA ASP A 91 14.38 -0.11 7.37
C ASP A 91 14.52 -1.14 8.50
N ASP A 92 13.73 -0.96 9.55
CA ASP A 92 13.66 -1.87 10.69
C ASP A 92 12.73 -3.07 10.40
N LEU A 93 13.30 -4.27 10.43
CA LEU A 93 12.56 -5.52 10.19
C LEU A 93 11.45 -5.75 11.24
N ARG A 94 11.56 -5.16 12.43
CA ARG A 94 10.51 -5.22 13.48
C ARG A 94 9.18 -4.65 13.00
N ARG A 95 9.19 -3.64 12.12
CA ARG A 95 7.96 -3.04 11.57
C ARG A 95 7.20 -4.01 10.68
N LEU A 96 7.91 -4.82 9.90
CA LEU A 96 7.30 -5.85 9.07
C LEU A 96 6.80 -7.01 9.92
N TYR A 97 7.57 -7.40 10.95
CA TYR A 97 7.15 -8.41 11.92
C TYR A 97 5.91 -8.00 12.73
N ALA A 98 5.77 -6.71 13.04
CA ALA A 98 4.59 -6.19 13.73
C ALA A 98 3.28 -6.44 12.95
N LEU A 99 3.32 -6.56 11.62
CA LEU A 99 2.14 -6.87 10.81
C LEU A 99 1.56 -8.27 11.12
N THR A 100 2.36 -9.19 11.65
CA THR A 100 1.90 -10.53 12.04
C THR A 100 1.39 -10.58 13.46
N ARG A 101 1.55 -9.50 14.22
CA ARG A 101 1.00 -9.40 15.56
C ARG A 101 -0.39 -8.83 15.40
N HIS A 102 -1.41 -9.63 15.71
CA HIS A 102 -2.77 -9.12 15.85
C HIS A 102 -2.71 -7.87 16.71
N SER A 103 -3.31 -6.78 16.23
CA SER A 103 -3.68 -5.68 17.10
C SER A 103 -4.62 -6.28 18.15
N LEU A 104 -4.09 -6.56 19.33
CA LEU A 104 -4.89 -6.91 20.50
C LEU A 104 -5.84 -5.77 20.92
N SER A 105 -5.95 -4.69 20.14
CA SER A 105 -6.98 -3.67 20.30
C SER A 105 -8.39 -4.16 19.95
N GLU A 106 -8.55 -5.37 19.40
CA GLU A 106 -9.87 -6.02 19.28
C GLU A 106 -10.17 -6.92 20.49
N ALA A 107 -9.17 -7.20 21.35
CA ALA A 107 -9.32 -7.90 22.62
C ALA A 107 -9.58 -6.96 23.82
N GLU A 108 -9.65 -5.65 23.59
CA GLU A 108 -10.00 -4.62 24.58
C GLU A 108 -11.29 -3.87 24.23
N LEU A 109 -12.12 -4.43 23.34
CA LEU A 109 -13.51 -3.99 23.27
C LEU A 109 -14.28 -4.81 24.31
N PRO A 110 -14.93 -4.16 25.29
CA PRO A 110 -15.79 -4.88 26.22
C PRO A 110 -16.80 -5.64 25.39
N SER A 111 -16.82 -6.95 25.59
CA SER A 111 -17.67 -7.86 24.79
C SER A 111 -19.13 -7.80 25.24
N SER A 112 -19.40 -7.11 26.34
CA SER A 112 -20.73 -6.90 26.91
C SER A 112 -20.84 -5.56 27.63
N ILE A 113 -22.08 -5.11 27.82
CA ILE A 113 -22.41 -3.94 28.63
C ILE A 113 -22.03 -4.13 30.12
N ASP A 114 -22.07 -5.37 30.61
CA ASP A 114 -21.78 -5.71 32.01
C ASP A 114 -20.31 -5.47 32.39
N GLU A 115 -19.39 -5.65 31.44
CA GLU A 115 -17.94 -5.44 31.65
C GLU A 115 -17.62 -3.95 31.90
N VAL A 116 -18.36 -3.04 31.24
CA VAL A 116 -18.22 -1.58 31.39
C VAL A 116 -18.75 -1.06 32.73
N LEU A 117 -19.73 -1.75 33.32
CA LEU A 117 -20.43 -1.29 34.54
C LEU A 117 -19.76 -1.79 35.84
N SER A 118 -18.69 -2.59 35.72
CA SER A 118 -18.03 -3.22 36.88
C SER A 118 -16.97 -2.37 37.59
N ASP A 119 -16.61 -1.21 37.03
CA ASP A 119 -15.56 -0.31 37.54
C ASP A 119 -16.03 0.75 38.57
N ASP A 120 -17.32 0.77 38.93
CA ASP A 120 -17.93 1.80 39.81
C ASP A 120 -18.19 1.34 41.27
N LEU A 121 -17.38 0.41 41.83
CA LEU A 121 -17.48 -0.03 43.24
C LEU A 121 -16.27 0.36 44.11
#